data_AF-A0A7X9ATX4-F1
#
_entry.id   AF-A0A7X9ATX4-F1
#
_cell.length_a   1.000
_cell.length_b   1.000
_cell.length_c   1.000
_cell.angle_alpha   90.00
_cell.angle_beta   90.00
_cell.angle_gamma   90.00
#
_symmetry.space_group_name_H-M   'P 1'
#
loop_
_entity.id
_entity.type
_entity.pdbx_description
1 polymer ?
#
loop_
_entity_poly.entity_id
_entity_poly.type
_entity_poly.pdbx_seq_one_letter_code
_entity_poly.pdbx_strand_id
1 'polypeptide(L)'
;MKAKSAFSQLRYLFCLTVLGAAFCTHAAPPFSAKIHAGAIERMQRTSAPVIFVNLESAIANDEANPVDIVPEGLRVEVAPGDGEVFLIFTVAVLPNRSLSTLDYRLRAGGAEYECKGMALENNNVFDLRRVVQKGPAVVKLLFACPETAEEATLISAFPNVPLTPVPTITLIEKTTPPPEPEAEAATEDEKDASEEKDEKAAETAETTEEAEEADKKDDDAKDKKPAEKPAAEEKKPAAEEKPAAKPAPKPAPKPAENLWF
;
A
#
# COMPACT_ATOMS: atom_id res chain seq x y z
N MET A 1 30.29 -4.20 -59.62
CA MET A 1 29.07 -4.90 -59.14
C MET A 1 28.98 -4.75 -57.62
N LYS A 2 27.80 -4.33 -57.15
CA LYS A 2 27.19 -4.49 -55.81
C LYS A 2 28.05 -4.28 -54.56
N ALA A 3 27.98 -3.06 -54.02
CA ALA A 3 28.22 -2.75 -52.60
C ALA A 3 27.07 -1.90 -52.06
N LYS A 4 25.98 -2.54 -51.61
CA LYS A 4 24.90 -1.91 -50.83
C LYS A 4 24.18 -2.99 -50.02
N SER A 5 24.45 -3.11 -48.72
CA SER A 5 23.49 -3.55 -47.69
C SER A 5 24.23 -3.79 -46.36
N ALA A 6 24.45 -2.73 -45.59
CA ALA A 6 24.88 -2.87 -44.19
C ALA A 6 24.49 -1.68 -43.30
N PHE A 7 23.72 -0.71 -43.82
CA PHE A 7 23.48 0.56 -43.11
C PHE A 7 22.06 0.71 -42.56
N SER A 8 21.16 -0.26 -42.80
CA SER A 8 19.73 -0.09 -42.48
C SER A 8 19.26 -0.79 -41.20
N GLN A 9 20.08 -1.60 -40.54
CA GLN A 9 19.68 -2.30 -39.30
C GLN A 9 20.14 -1.63 -38.00
N LEU A 10 20.98 -0.59 -38.08
CA LEU A 10 21.48 0.09 -36.88
C LEU A 10 20.55 1.21 -36.36
N ARG A 11 19.44 1.51 -37.04
CA ARG A 11 18.52 2.61 -36.66
C ARG A 11 17.32 2.19 -35.82
N TYR A 12 16.95 0.90 -35.82
CA TYR A 12 15.81 0.43 -35.02
C TYR A 12 16.18 0.08 -33.56
N LEU A 13 17.47 -0.11 -33.26
CA LEU A 13 17.94 -0.42 -31.91
C LEU A 13 18.17 0.82 -31.02
N PHE A 14 18.04 2.03 -31.57
CA PHE A 14 18.27 3.28 -30.83
C PHE A 14 17.00 4.06 -30.48
N CYS A 15 15.83 3.67 -30.98
CA CYS A 15 14.57 4.35 -30.65
C CYS A 15 13.79 3.71 -29.48
N LEU A 16 14.25 2.56 -28.96
CA LEU A 16 13.61 1.84 -27.85
C LEU A 16 14.31 2.03 -26.48
N THR A 17 15.28 2.94 -26.39
CA THR A 17 16.03 3.22 -25.15
C THR A 17 15.73 4.60 -24.54
N VAL A 18 14.80 5.38 -25.11
CA VAL A 18 14.49 6.73 -24.62
C VAL A 18 13.17 6.79 -23.81
N LEU A 19 12.38 5.71 -23.77
CA LEU A 19 11.07 5.69 -23.10
C LEU A 19 11.04 4.88 -21.80
N GLY A 20 12.16 4.79 -21.07
CA GLY A 20 12.30 3.92 -19.90
C GLY A 20 12.87 4.55 -18.63
N ALA A 21 13.05 5.88 -18.58
CA ALA A 21 13.76 6.54 -17.46
C ALA A 21 12.98 7.70 -16.81
N ALA A 22 11.66 7.76 -16.97
CA ALA A 22 10.83 8.82 -16.37
C ALA A 22 10.08 8.38 -15.10
N PHE A 23 10.40 7.23 -14.50
CA PHE A 23 10.07 6.99 -13.10
C PHE A 23 11.17 7.60 -12.23
N CYS A 24 11.26 8.93 -12.26
CA CYS A 24 11.94 9.70 -11.24
C CYS A 24 11.22 9.41 -9.93
N THR A 25 11.65 8.37 -9.22
CA THR A 25 11.42 8.21 -7.80
C THR A 25 11.99 9.45 -7.14
N HIS A 26 11.15 10.47 -6.97
CA HIS A 26 11.50 11.64 -6.18
C HIS A 26 11.75 11.11 -4.78
N ALA A 27 13.02 10.88 -4.45
CA ALA A 27 13.42 10.61 -3.10
C ALA A 27 13.08 11.88 -2.32
N ALA A 28 11.94 11.84 -1.61
CA ALA A 28 11.51 12.92 -0.74
C ALA A 28 12.69 13.29 0.18
N PRO A 29 12.94 14.59 0.41
CA PRO A 29 14.01 15.03 1.28
C PRO A 29 13.90 14.34 2.65
N PRO A 30 15.03 14.08 3.33
CA PRO A 30 15.03 13.40 4.63
C PRO A 30 14.13 14.14 5.61
N PHE A 31 13.01 13.51 5.97
CA PHE A 31 12.03 14.03 6.91
C PHE A 31 12.45 13.61 8.31
N SER A 32 13.45 14.29 8.90
CA SER A 32 13.88 14.00 10.27
C SER A 32 13.04 14.78 11.27
N ALA A 33 11.98 14.15 11.78
CA ALA A 33 11.13 14.72 12.82
C ALA A 33 11.31 13.96 14.14
N LYS A 34 11.59 14.67 15.23
CA LYS A 34 11.73 14.07 16.56
C LYS A 34 10.36 13.73 17.13
N ILE A 35 10.25 12.53 17.67
CA ILE A 35 9.05 12.01 18.31
C ILE A 35 9.41 11.42 19.69
N HIS A 36 8.43 11.08 20.52
CA HIS A 36 8.73 10.64 21.89
C HIS A 36 9.57 9.36 21.98
N ALA A 37 9.36 8.46 21.02
CA ALA A 37 10.04 7.17 20.94
C ALA A 37 11.40 7.26 20.22
N GLY A 38 11.67 8.35 19.50
CA GLY A 38 12.87 8.52 18.71
C GLY A 38 12.73 9.54 17.58
N ALA A 39 12.94 9.13 16.34
CA ALA A 39 12.82 10.02 15.18
C ALA A 39 12.10 9.33 14.02
N ILE A 40 11.22 10.07 13.35
CA ILE A 40 10.79 9.72 12.00
C ILE A 40 11.96 10.06 11.09
N GLU A 41 12.37 9.11 10.26
CA GLU A 41 13.47 9.27 9.31
C GLU A 41 12.97 9.53 7.89
N ARG A 42 11.82 8.93 7.56
CA ARG A 42 11.22 8.99 6.23
C ARG A 42 9.71 8.88 6.30
N MET A 43 9.04 9.57 5.39
CA MET A 43 7.64 9.38 5.06
C MET A 43 7.54 8.93 3.60
N GLN A 44 6.68 7.95 3.32
CA GLN A 44 6.36 7.49 1.97
C GLN A 44 4.85 7.50 1.78
N ARG A 45 4.40 8.13 0.69
CA ARG A 45 3.02 8.03 0.20
C ARG A 45 2.97 7.02 -0.95
N THR A 46 2.00 6.11 -0.96
CA THR A 46 1.85 5.12 -2.03
C THR A 46 0.41 4.69 -2.25
N SER A 47 0.05 4.42 -3.49
CA SER A 47 -1.19 3.74 -3.88
C SER A 47 -0.97 2.25 -4.18
N ALA A 48 0.28 1.77 -4.12
CA ALA A 48 0.60 0.38 -4.38
C ALA A 48 0.15 -0.51 -3.22
N PRO A 49 -0.21 -1.78 -3.48
CA PRO A 49 -0.44 -2.76 -2.43
C PRO A 49 0.77 -2.92 -1.50
N VAL A 50 0.49 -3.17 -0.23
CA VAL A 50 1.50 -3.48 0.78
C VAL A 50 1.25 -4.86 1.36
N ILE A 51 2.30 -5.49 1.90
CA ILE A 51 2.21 -6.84 2.43
C ILE A 51 1.77 -6.80 3.90
N PHE A 52 0.71 -7.51 4.22
CA PHE A 52 0.23 -7.76 5.57
C PHE A 52 0.39 -9.22 5.97
N VAL A 53 0.33 -9.46 7.28
CA VAL A 53 0.07 -10.79 7.82
C VAL A 53 -1.41 -11.13 7.62
N ASN A 54 -1.69 -12.30 7.04
CA ASN A 54 -3.01 -12.91 7.06
C ASN A 54 -3.32 -13.40 8.48
N LEU A 55 -4.11 -12.62 9.21
CA LEU A 55 -4.46 -12.90 10.61
C LEU A 55 -5.23 -14.21 10.78
N GLU A 56 -6.12 -14.54 9.85
CA GLU A 56 -6.91 -15.78 9.92
C GLU A 56 -6.00 -17.00 9.80
N SER A 57 -5.07 -16.98 8.84
CA SER A 57 -4.08 -18.04 8.68
C SER A 57 -3.10 -18.11 9.85
N ALA A 58 -2.68 -16.97 10.40
CA ALA A 58 -1.82 -16.93 11.58
C ALA A 58 -2.50 -17.57 12.80
N ILE A 59 -3.78 -17.25 13.04
CA ILE A 59 -4.56 -17.84 14.13
C ILE A 59 -4.74 -19.35 13.91
N ALA A 60 -5.03 -19.79 12.68
CA ALA A 60 -5.18 -21.20 12.35
C ALA A 60 -3.89 -22.01 12.58
N ASN A 61 -2.72 -21.36 12.47
CA ASN A 61 -1.40 -21.97 12.69
C ASN A 61 -0.88 -21.84 14.13
N ASP A 62 -1.72 -21.38 15.08
CA ASP A 62 -1.32 -21.09 16.47
C ASP A 62 -0.20 -20.04 16.61
N GLU A 63 -0.06 -19.17 15.60
CA GLU A 63 0.85 -18.04 15.62
C GLU A 63 0.13 -16.81 16.15
N ALA A 64 -0.24 -16.80 17.43
CA ALA A 64 -0.94 -15.65 18.03
C ALA A 64 -0.04 -14.41 18.22
N ASN A 65 1.27 -14.60 18.31
CA ASN A 65 2.25 -13.55 18.58
C ASN A 65 2.96 -13.11 17.29
N PRO A 66 3.34 -11.82 17.18
CA PRO A 66 4.12 -11.35 16.05
C PRO A 66 5.52 -11.97 16.08
N VAL A 67 6.00 -12.38 14.90
CA VAL A 67 7.38 -12.85 14.68
C VAL A 67 8.16 -11.83 13.87
N ASP A 68 9.48 -11.85 13.98
CA ASP A 68 10.33 -10.88 13.26
C ASP A 68 10.42 -11.19 11.76
N ILE A 69 10.41 -12.47 11.41
CA ILE A 69 10.37 -12.95 10.02
C ILE A 69 9.05 -13.67 9.82
N VAL A 70 8.15 -13.04 9.07
CA VAL A 70 6.83 -13.60 8.74
C VAL A 70 6.99 -14.65 7.63
N PRO A 71 6.56 -15.90 7.83
CA PRO A 71 6.55 -16.93 6.78
C PRO A 71 5.80 -16.51 5.53
N GLU A 72 6.26 -16.89 4.34
CA GLU A 72 5.63 -16.51 3.06
C GLU A 72 4.16 -16.92 2.98
N GLY A 73 3.80 -18.10 3.49
CA GLY A 73 2.42 -18.60 3.50
C GLY A 73 1.45 -17.77 4.38
N LEU A 74 1.97 -16.85 5.19
CA LEU A 74 1.17 -15.93 6.01
C LEU A 74 1.11 -14.51 5.43
N ARG A 75 1.71 -14.28 4.26
CA ARG A 75 1.74 -12.95 3.63
C ARG A 75 0.56 -12.78 2.69
N VAL A 76 -0.07 -11.61 2.74
CA VAL A 76 -1.14 -11.22 1.84
C VAL A 76 -0.91 -9.78 1.38
N GLU A 77 -1.08 -9.52 0.09
CA GLU A 77 -1.04 -8.16 -0.44
C GLU A 77 -2.39 -7.47 -0.22
N VAL A 78 -2.35 -6.25 0.30
CA VAL A 78 -3.52 -5.45 0.59
C VAL A 78 -3.35 -4.10 -0.10
N ALA A 79 -4.27 -3.79 -1.01
CA ALA A 79 -4.38 -2.48 -1.64
C ALA A 79 -5.01 -1.46 -0.68
N PRO A 80 -4.74 -0.15 -0.83
CA PRO A 80 -5.54 0.86 -0.14
C PRO A 80 -7.00 0.78 -0.57
N GLY A 81 -7.92 1.28 0.27
CA GLY A 81 -9.33 1.37 -0.10
C GLY A 81 -9.56 2.32 -1.28
N ASP A 82 -10.75 2.25 -1.88
CA ASP A 82 -11.12 3.14 -2.98
C ASP A 82 -11.06 4.61 -2.54
N GLY A 83 -10.31 5.43 -3.28
CA GLY A 83 -10.08 6.84 -2.94
C GLY A 83 -9.12 7.06 -1.75
N GLU A 84 -8.41 6.03 -1.30
CA GLU A 84 -7.40 6.12 -0.24
C GLU A 84 -5.98 5.93 -0.79
N VAL A 85 -5.02 6.43 -0.04
CA VAL A 85 -3.58 6.16 -0.20
C VAL A 85 -3.00 5.71 1.13
N PHE A 86 -1.91 4.95 1.07
CA PHE A 86 -1.12 4.62 2.24
C PHE A 86 -0.07 5.69 2.51
N LEU A 87 0.06 6.06 3.79
CA LEU A 87 1.20 6.80 4.34
C LEU A 87 2.00 5.89 5.26
N ILE A 88 3.28 5.71 4.94
CA ILE A 88 4.21 4.86 5.65
C ILE A 88 5.29 5.73 6.29
N PHE A 89 5.39 5.70 7.61
CA PHE A 89 6.42 6.40 8.36
C PHE A 89 7.49 5.42 8.81
N THR A 90 8.74 5.61 8.36
CA THR A 90 9.90 4.91 8.90
C THR A 90 10.38 5.64 10.15
N VAL A 91 10.44 4.92 11.27
CA VAL A 91 10.76 5.45 12.59
C VAL A 91 11.93 4.69 13.18
N ALA A 92 12.98 5.40 13.54
CA ALA A 92 14.05 4.89 14.39
C ALA A 92 13.67 5.07 15.87
N VAL A 93 13.40 3.94 16.53
CA VAL A 93 13.09 3.87 17.96
C VAL A 93 14.40 3.84 18.75
N LEU A 94 14.55 4.78 19.68
CA LEU A 94 15.75 4.91 20.51
C LEU A 94 15.89 3.76 21.53
N PRO A 95 17.12 3.47 21.99
CA PRO A 95 17.33 2.56 23.12
C PRO A 95 16.49 2.98 24.35
N ASN A 96 15.96 1.98 25.07
CA ASN A 96 15.10 2.18 26.26
C ASN A 96 13.80 2.95 26.01
N ARG A 97 13.38 3.08 24.75
CA ARG A 97 12.06 3.59 24.37
C ARG A 97 11.24 2.48 23.72
N SER A 98 9.94 2.70 23.69
CA SER A 98 9.00 1.88 22.94
C SER A 98 8.13 2.76 22.06
N LEU A 99 7.67 2.19 20.97
CA LEU A 99 6.68 2.77 20.09
C LEU A 99 5.51 1.80 19.98
N SER A 100 4.29 2.30 20.14
CA SER A 100 3.06 1.57 19.93
C SER A 100 2.30 2.09 18.72
N THR A 101 1.51 1.22 18.08
CA THR A 101 0.50 1.61 17.08
C THR A 101 -0.54 2.58 17.64
N LEU A 102 -0.68 2.67 18.96
CA LEU A 102 -1.63 3.54 19.64
C LEU A 102 -1.06 4.90 20.04
N ASP A 103 0.26 5.10 19.93
CA ASP A 103 0.90 6.33 20.41
C ASP A 103 0.57 7.56 19.55
N TYR A 104 0.28 7.33 18.27
CA TYR A 104 0.02 8.38 17.30
C TYR A 104 -1.21 8.09 16.47
N ARG A 105 -1.90 9.16 16.10
CA ARG A 105 -2.92 9.15 15.05
C ARG A 105 -2.46 10.03 13.90
N LEU A 106 -2.91 9.72 12.70
CA LEU A 106 -2.71 10.58 11.54
C LEU A 106 -3.88 11.54 11.43
N ARG A 107 -3.64 12.84 11.42
CA ARG A 107 -4.65 13.82 11.05
C ARG A 107 -4.46 14.23 9.60
N ALA A 108 -5.43 13.96 8.74
CA ALA A 108 -5.40 14.28 7.31
C ALA A 108 -6.80 14.67 6.81
N GLY A 109 -6.92 15.72 6.01
CA GLY A 109 -8.23 16.19 5.51
C GLY A 109 -9.27 16.48 6.61
N GLY A 110 -8.82 16.92 7.79
CA GLY A 110 -9.69 17.24 8.94
C GLY A 110 -10.14 16.04 9.78
N ALA A 111 -9.88 14.80 9.36
CA ALA A 111 -10.20 13.59 10.11
C ALA A 111 -8.95 12.95 10.74
N GLU A 112 -9.16 12.11 11.74
CA GLU A 112 -8.12 11.32 12.40
C GLU A 112 -8.20 9.85 11.97
N TYR A 113 -7.05 9.25 11.69
CA TYR A 113 -6.90 7.87 11.25
C TYR A 113 -5.98 7.12 12.19
N GLU A 114 -6.38 5.89 12.50
CA GLU A 114 -5.61 4.97 13.33
C GLU A 114 -4.50 4.28 12.53
N CYS A 115 -3.45 3.88 13.23
CA CYS A 115 -2.38 3.08 12.64
C CYS A 115 -2.93 1.70 12.25
N LYS A 116 -2.79 1.33 10.98
CA LYS A 116 -3.28 0.07 10.42
C LYS A 116 -2.36 -1.10 10.70
N GLY A 117 -1.10 -0.85 11.04
CA GLY A 117 -0.14 -1.90 11.36
C GLY A 117 1.28 -1.39 11.53
N MET A 118 2.13 -2.26 12.09
CA MET A 118 3.56 -2.01 12.25
C MET A 118 4.35 -3.10 11.54
N ALA A 119 5.41 -2.70 10.82
CA ALA A 119 6.37 -3.63 10.22
C ALA A 119 7.78 -3.34 10.73
N LEU A 120 8.62 -4.37 10.82
CA LEU A 120 10.06 -4.17 10.94
C LEU A 120 10.64 -3.81 9.57
N GLU A 121 11.63 -2.92 9.52
CA GLU A 121 12.22 -2.47 8.25
C GLU A 121 12.88 -3.60 7.44
N ASN A 122 13.45 -4.60 8.12
CA ASN A 122 14.11 -5.72 7.47
C ASN A 122 13.15 -6.71 6.79
N ASN A 123 11.90 -6.83 7.27
CA ASN A 123 10.93 -7.79 6.76
C ASN A 123 9.84 -7.11 5.89
N ASN A 124 9.50 -5.85 6.15
CA ASN A 124 8.51 -5.07 5.39
C ASN A 124 7.11 -5.73 5.27
N VAL A 125 6.73 -6.54 6.26
CA VAL A 125 5.38 -7.11 6.39
C VAL A 125 4.68 -6.45 7.58
N PHE A 126 3.54 -5.80 7.32
CA PHE A 126 2.73 -5.16 8.35
C PHE A 126 1.94 -6.19 9.14
N ASP A 127 2.04 -6.12 10.47
CA ASP A 127 1.43 -7.09 11.37
C ASP A 127 0.60 -6.35 12.44
N LEU A 128 -0.72 -6.59 12.46
CA LEU A 128 -1.61 -6.00 13.46
C LEU A 128 -1.36 -6.57 14.87
N ARG A 129 -0.76 -7.77 14.97
CA ARG A 129 -0.38 -8.38 16.26
C ARG A 129 0.80 -7.63 16.89
N ARG A 130 1.59 -6.88 16.10
CA ARG A 130 2.72 -6.08 16.57
C ARG A 130 2.26 -4.71 17.08
N VAL A 131 1.72 -4.71 18.30
CA VAL A 131 1.17 -3.50 18.94
C VAL A 131 2.26 -2.59 19.52
N VAL A 132 3.38 -3.16 19.99
CA VAL A 132 4.47 -2.42 20.64
C VAL A 132 5.83 -2.94 20.13
N GLN A 133 6.71 -2.01 19.77
CA GLN A 133 8.11 -2.29 19.48
C GLN A 133 9.02 -1.58 20.49
N LYS A 134 9.94 -2.33 21.11
CA LYS A 134 11.02 -1.77 21.93
C LYS A 134 12.24 -1.45 21.06
N GLY A 135 12.89 -0.33 21.35
CA GLY A 135 14.14 0.05 20.71
C GLY A 135 15.38 -0.61 21.35
N PRO A 136 16.53 -0.58 20.68
CA PRO A 136 16.76 0.07 19.38
C PRO A 136 16.16 -0.75 18.23
N ALA A 137 15.38 -0.11 17.37
CA ALA A 137 14.76 -0.75 16.21
C ALA A 137 14.37 0.30 15.15
N VAL A 138 14.33 -0.09 13.88
CA VAL A 138 13.71 0.69 12.82
C VAL A 138 12.43 -0.01 12.38
N VAL A 139 11.32 0.72 12.46
CA VAL A 139 9.99 0.21 12.15
C VAL A 139 9.26 1.11 11.18
N LYS A 140 8.26 0.55 10.52
CA LYS A 140 7.33 1.27 9.66
C LYS A 140 5.95 1.27 10.29
N LEU A 141 5.37 2.46 10.45
CA LEU A 141 3.96 2.64 10.80
C LEU A 141 3.15 2.91 9.53
N LEU A 142 2.02 2.24 9.37
CA LEU A 142 1.14 2.39 8.21
C LEU A 142 -0.16 3.08 8.60
N PHE A 143 -0.57 4.06 7.81
CA PHE A 143 -1.87 4.71 7.90
C PHE A 143 -2.53 4.72 6.52
N ALA A 144 -3.85 4.71 6.49
CA ALA A 144 -4.64 4.95 5.28
C ALA A 144 -5.36 6.30 5.44
N CYS A 145 -5.32 7.13 4.41
CA CYS A 145 -6.04 8.39 4.37
C CYS A 145 -6.55 8.69 2.96
N PRO A 146 -7.53 9.61 2.79
CA PRO A 146 -8.03 9.99 1.48
C PRO A 146 -6.91 10.48 0.56
N GLU A 147 -6.98 10.09 -0.72
CA GLU A 147 -6.03 10.53 -1.73
C GLU A 147 -6.07 12.05 -1.97
N THR A 148 -7.21 12.68 -1.67
CA THR A 148 -7.44 14.11 -1.79
C THR A 148 -6.84 14.93 -0.65
N ALA A 149 -6.29 14.28 0.39
CA ALA A 149 -5.67 14.96 1.51
C ALA A 149 -4.41 15.72 1.06
N GLU A 150 -4.43 17.05 1.21
CA GLU A 150 -3.30 17.92 0.87
C GLU A 150 -2.22 17.92 1.95
N GLU A 151 -2.62 17.74 3.21
CA GLU A 151 -1.74 17.77 4.38
C GLU A 151 -2.01 16.60 5.30
N ALA A 152 -0.96 16.13 5.97
CA ALA A 152 -1.02 15.16 7.05
C ALA A 152 -0.13 15.56 8.22
N THR A 153 -0.58 15.30 9.44
CA THR A 153 0.22 15.50 10.65
C THR A 153 0.06 14.29 11.57
N LEU A 154 1.16 13.79 12.13
CA LEU A 154 1.08 12.82 13.21
C LEU A 154 0.82 13.54 14.53
N ILE A 155 -0.32 13.23 15.15
CA ILE A 155 -0.71 13.77 16.44
C ILE A 155 -0.48 12.72 17.52
N SER A 156 -0.02 13.14 18.70
CA SER A 156 0.05 12.27 19.87
C SER A 156 -1.37 11.87 20.29
N ALA A 157 -1.60 10.58 20.52
CA ALA A 157 -2.84 10.09 21.14
C ALA A 157 -2.92 10.44 22.63
N PHE A 158 -1.81 10.84 23.24
CA PHE A 158 -1.71 11.20 24.65
C PHE A 158 -1.34 12.69 24.79
N PRO A 159 -2.31 13.61 24.69
CA PRO A 159 -2.04 15.06 24.67
C PRO A 159 -1.46 15.60 25.98
N ASN A 160 -1.68 14.89 27.09
CA ASN A 160 -1.17 15.26 28.41
C ASN A 160 0.31 14.88 28.60
N VAL A 161 0.88 14.12 27.67
CA VAL A 161 2.32 13.80 27.69
C VAL A 161 3.01 14.89 26.87
N PRO A 162 4.00 15.61 27.44
CA PRO A 162 4.73 16.64 26.72
C PRO A 162 5.59 15.99 25.64
N LEU A 163 5.02 15.81 24.46
CA LEU A 163 5.68 15.23 23.30
C LEU A 163 6.02 16.34 22.31
N THR A 164 7.18 16.21 21.68
CA THR A 164 7.56 17.11 20.59
C THR A 164 6.50 17.00 19.48
N PRO A 165 5.88 18.12 19.07
CA PRO A 165 4.93 18.08 17.97
C PRO A 165 5.64 17.63 16.70
N VAL A 166 5.04 16.69 15.98
CA VAL A 166 5.52 16.30 14.66
C VAL A 166 5.13 17.40 13.67
N PRO A 167 6.05 17.89 12.81
CA PRO A 167 5.71 18.91 11.84
C PRO A 167 4.65 18.43 10.86
N THR A 168 3.78 19.34 10.45
CA THR A 168 2.80 19.13 9.37
C THR A 168 3.53 18.81 8.07
N ILE A 169 3.00 17.85 7.32
CA ILE A 169 3.59 17.31 6.10
C ILE A 169 2.65 17.63 4.95
N THR A 170 3.16 18.30 3.93
CA THR A 170 2.45 18.51 2.67
C THR A 170 2.49 17.22 1.85
N LEU A 171 1.31 16.67 1.54
CA LEU A 171 1.13 15.42 0.81
C LEU A 171 0.93 15.62 -0.70
N ILE A 172 0.31 16.73 -1.08
CA ILE A 172 0.11 17.15 -2.47
C ILE A 172 0.83 18.49 -2.63
N GLU A 173 1.93 18.50 -3.38
CA GLU A 173 2.58 19.76 -3.74
C GLU A 173 1.68 20.47 -4.76
N LYS A 174 1.01 21.54 -4.33
CA LYS A 174 0.29 22.42 -5.24
C LYS A 174 1.33 23.12 -6.11
N THR A 175 1.55 22.62 -7.33
CA THR A 175 2.27 23.36 -8.35
C THR A 175 1.53 24.66 -8.57
N THR A 176 2.10 25.78 -8.12
CA THR A 176 1.52 27.09 -8.38
C THR A 176 1.49 27.25 -9.90
N PRO A 177 0.35 27.54 -10.54
CA PRO A 177 0.32 27.75 -11.97
C PRO A 177 1.32 28.88 -12.31
N PRO A 178 2.12 28.71 -13.38
CA PRO A 178 3.04 29.76 -13.80
C PRO A 178 2.24 31.07 -13.97
N PRO A 179 2.80 32.23 -13.56
CA PRO A 179 2.11 33.50 -13.68
C PRO A 179 1.64 33.66 -15.13
N GLU A 180 0.32 33.86 -15.27
CA GLU A 180 -0.31 34.22 -16.54
C GLU A 180 0.45 35.43 -17.09
N PRO A 181 0.94 35.41 -18.34
CA PRO A 181 1.61 36.56 -18.90
C PRO A 181 0.64 37.74 -18.86
N GLU A 182 1.06 38.84 -18.21
CA GLU A 182 0.32 40.08 -18.17
C GLU A 182 -0.11 40.43 -19.60
N ALA A 183 -1.42 40.39 -19.84
CA ALA A 183 -2.01 40.91 -21.05
C ALA A 183 -1.66 42.40 -21.12
N GLU A 184 -0.75 42.75 -22.02
CA GLU A 184 -0.52 44.14 -22.41
C GLU A 184 -1.86 44.72 -22.87
N ALA A 185 -2.33 45.70 -22.11
CA ALA A 185 -3.51 46.47 -22.43
C ALA A 185 -3.32 47.24 -23.74
N ALA A 186 -4.23 46.96 -24.66
CA ALA A 186 -4.92 47.93 -25.53
C ALA A 186 -4.12 49.09 -26.13
N THR A 187 -3.97 49.05 -27.45
CA THR A 187 -4.26 50.23 -28.28
C THR A 187 -5.37 49.86 -29.26
N GLU A 188 -6.52 50.51 -29.08
CA GLU A 188 -7.62 50.63 -30.03
C GLU A 188 -7.13 51.36 -31.30
N ASP A 189 -7.55 50.90 -32.48
CA ASP A 189 -8.00 51.81 -33.53
C ASP A 189 -8.87 51.06 -34.57
N GLU A 190 -10.01 51.67 -34.89
CA GLU A 190 -11.09 51.21 -35.76
C GLU A 190 -10.70 51.11 -37.24
N LYS A 191 -11.23 50.11 -37.98
CA LYS A 191 -12.11 50.33 -39.16
C LYS A 191 -12.59 49.03 -39.84
N ASP A 192 -13.88 48.77 -39.63
CA ASP A 192 -14.96 48.74 -40.64
C ASP A 192 -14.95 47.77 -41.86
N ALA A 193 -16.13 47.12 -41.97
CA ALA A 193 -16.90 46.67 -43.14
C ALA A 193 -16.47 45.49 -44.05
N SER A 194 -17.28 44.42 -43.98
CA SER A 194 -18.05 43.76 -45.09
C SER A 194 -18.23 42.26 -44.78
N GLU A 195 -19.42 41.77 -44.39
CA GLU A 195 -20.45 41.13 -45.27
C GLU A 195 -19.84 40.05 -46.20
N GLU A 196 -20.31 38.79 -46.32
CA GLU A 196 -21.66 38.21 -46.25
C GLU A 196 -21.55 36.67 -46.38
N LYS A 197 -22.53 35.90 -45.84
CA LYS A 197 -22.99 34.53 -46.25
C LYS A 197 -21.99 33.36 -46.23
N ASP A 198 -22.35 32.12 -45.90
CA ASP A 198 -23.55 31.38 -46.28
C ASP A 198 -23.77 30.18 -45.31
N GLU A 199 -25.03 29.78 -45.18
CA GLU A 199 -25.47 28.55 -44.52
C GLU A 199 -24.94 27.30 -45.25
N LYS A 200 -24.76 26.16 -44.55
CA LYS A 200 -25.50 24.91 -44.86
C LYS A 200 -25.22 23.78 -43.86
N ALA A 201 -26.30 23.07 -43.58
CA ALA A 201 -26.50 21.98 -42.65
C ALA A 201 -25.97 20.62 -43.12
N ALA A 202 -26.01 19.66 -42.16
CA ALA A 202 -26.43 18.25 -42.33
C ALA A 202 -25.56 17.35 -43.24
N GLU A 203 -25.36 16.05 -43.07
CA GLU A 203 -25.72 14.99 -42.13
C GLU A 203 -25.11 13.70 -42.76
N THR A 204 -24.99 12.65 -41.96
CA THR A 204 -25.11 11.22 -42.33
C THR A 204 -24.02 10.42 -43.08
N ALA A 205 -24.01 9.14 -42.67
CA ALA A 205 -23.65 7.89 -43.36
C ALA A 205 -22.22 7.36 -43.11
N GLU A 206 -22.06 6.37 -42.23
CA GLU A 206 -22.35 4.92 -42.40
C GLU A 206 -21.35 4.17 -43.30
N THR A 207 -20.63 3.27 -42.63
CA THR A 207 -20.44 1.84 -42.99
C THR A 207 -19.49 1.53 -44.16
N THR A 208 -18.57 0.57 -43.96
CA THR A 208 -18.61 -0.78 -44.57
C THR A 208 -17.21 -1.47 -44.57
N GLU A 209 -17.24 -2.76 -44.16
CA GLU A 209 -16.37 -3.94 -44.47
C GLU A 209 -14.86 -3.91 -44.17
N GLU A 210 -14.26 -4.85 -43.42
CA GLU A 210 -14.24 -6.34 -43.44
C GLU A 210 -13.08 -6.90 -44.31
N ALA A 211 -12.65 -8.13 -43.95
CA ALA A 211 -11.69 -9.05 -44.59
C ALA A 211 -10.28 -9.07 -43.94
N GLU A 212 -9.94 -10.09 -43.14
CA GLU A 212 -9.42 -11.45 -43.51
C GLU A 212 -7.88 -11.46 -43.49
N GLU A 213 -7.12 -12.50 -43.19
CA GLU A 213 -7.31 -13.87 -42.70
C GLU A 213 -5.87 -14.43 -42.44
N ALA A 214 -5.78 -15.54 -41.68
CA ALA A 214 -4.78 -16.63 -41.82
C ALA A 214 -3.32 -16.36 -41.38
N ASP A 215 -2.50 -17.31 -40.92
CA ASP A 215 -2.58 -18.78 -40.83
C ASP A 215 -1.41 -19.29 -39.95
N LYS A 216 -1.60 -20.44 -39.26
CA LYS A 216 -0.61 -21.51 -38.89
C LYS A 216 0.67 -21.18 -38.06
N LYS A 217 1.26 -22.08 -37.25
CA LYS A 217 1.26 -23.55 -37.14
C LYS A 217 2.00 -24.01 -35.85
N ASP A 218 1.59 -25.19 -35.34
CA ASP A 218 2.34 -26.33 -34.75
C ASP A 218 3.48 -26.15 -33.72
N ASP A 219 3.39 -26.87 -32.59
CA ASP A 219 4.04 -28.20 -32.33
C ASP A 219 3.76 -28.60 -30.85
N ASP A 220 2.94 -29.61 -30.56
CA ASP A 220 3.25 -31.05 -30.41
C ASP A 220 4.00 -31.45 -29.11
N ALA A 221 3.30 -32.15 -28.20
CA ALA A 221 3.90 -33.08 -27.21
C ALA A 221 2.81 -33.99 -26.59
N LYS A 222 2.57 -35.12 -27.27
CA LYS A 222 2.10 -36.41 -26.70
C LYS A 222 3.31 -37.05 -25.96
N ASP A 223 3.27 -37.91 -24.94
CA ASP A 223 2.39 -39.04 -24.63
C ASP A 223 2.88 -39.73 -23.32
N LYS A 224 2.08 -40.68 -22.78
CA LYS A 224 2.40 -41.78 -21.83
C LYS A 224 2.18 -41.66 -20.29
N LYS A 225 1.02 -42.21 -19.88
CA LYS A 225 0.71 -43.00 -18.65
C LYS A 225 1.44 -44.38 -18.68
N PRO A 226 1.27 -45.35 -17.74
CA PRO A 226 0.88 -45.39 -16.30
C PRO A 226 1.86 -46.22 -15.41
N ALA A 227 1.69 -46.22 -14.08
CA ALA A 227 2.06 -47.36 -13.23
C ALA A 227 1.22 -47.45 -11.93
N GLU A 228 0.85 -48.69 -11.59
CA GLU A 228 0.00 -49.13 -10.48
C GLU A 228 0.71 -49.23 -9.11
N LYS A 229 -0.14 -49.18 -8.07
CA LYS A 229 -0.14 -49.77 -6.69
C LYS A 229 0.98 -50.78 -6.31
N PRO A 230 1.34 -50.94 -5.01
CA PRO A 230 0.41 -51.49 -3.98
C PRO A 230 0.55 -50.89 -2.55
N ALA A 231 -0.56 -50.75 -1.82
CA ALA A 231 -0.95 -51.52 -0.62
C ALA A 231 -0.18 -51.23 0.68
N ALA A 232 -0.86 -50.57 1.63
CA ALA A 232 -0.64 -50.67 3.08
C ALA A 232 -2.00 -50.36 3.75
N GLU A 233 -2.77 -51.39 4.09
CA GLU A 233 -2.84 -52.01 5.42
C GLU A 233 -3.78 -51.23 6.36
N GLU A 234 -5.02 -51.72 6.42
CA GLU A 234 -6.04 -51.33 7.39
C GLU A 234 -5.53 -51.55 8.82
N LYS A 235 -5.41 -50.48 9.60
CA LYS A 235 -5.39 -50.55 11.06
C LYS A 235 -6.75 -50.14 11.63
N LYS A 236 -7.36 -51.11 12.31
CA LYS A 236 -8.52 -50.98 13.20
C LYS A 236 -8.40 -49.77 14.14
N PRO A 237 -9.46 -48.98 14.37
CA PRO A 237 -9.58 -48.20 15.60
C PRO A 237 -10.00 -49.12 16.74
N ALA A 238 -9.17 -49.16 17.78
CA ALA A 238 -9.50 -49.72 19.08
C ALA A 238 -10.16 -48.64 19.95
N ALA A 239 -11.19 -49.06 20.67
CA ALA A 239 -11.67 -48.53 21.95
C ALA A 239 -12.08 -47.05 22.02
N GLU A 240 -13.40 -46.85 22.03
CA GLU A 240 -14.06 -45.74 22.70
C GLU A 240 -13.64 -45.70 24.18
N GLU A 241 -12.78 -44.74 24.54
CA GLU A 241 -12.60 -44.34 25.93
C GLU A 241 -13.47 -43.10 26.20
N LYS A 242 -14.39 -43.30 27.13
CA LYS A 242 -15.40 -42.38 27.63
C LYS A 242 -14.74 -41.12 28.22
N PRO A 243 -15.22 -39.89 27.92
CA PRO A 243 -14.61 -38.69 28.47
C PRO A 243 -14.86 -38.59 29.98
N ALA A 244 -13.77 -38.37 30.71
CA ALA A 244 -13.75 -38.04 32.13
C ALA A 244 -14.54 -36.75 32.41
N ALA A 245 -15.29 -36.78 33.51
CA ALA A 245 -16.14 -35.70 33.98
C ALA A 245 -15.35 -34.40 34.20
N LYS A 246 -15.94 -33.28 33.74
CA LYS A 246 -15.51 -31.92 34.10
C LYS A 246 -15.53 -31.75 35.62
N PRO A 247 -14.47 -31.18 36.25
CA PRO A 247 -14.54 -30.77 37.65
C PRO A 247 -15.48 -29.56 37.79
N ALA A 248 -16.39 -29.65 38.77
CA ALA A 248 -17.34 -28.60 39.11
C ALA A 248 -16.62 -27.30 39.55
N PRO A 249 -17.19 -26.11 39.25
CA PRO A 249 -16.62 -24.84 39.69
C PRO A 249 -16.70 -24.71 41.23
N LYS A 250 -15.59 -24.24 41.83
CA LYS A 250 -15.54 -23.88 43.26
C LYS A 250 -16.61 -22.82 43.58
N PRO A 251 -17.30 -22.91 44.73
CA PRO A 251 -18.24 -21.89 45.15
C PRO A 251 -17.52 -20.57 45.45
N ALA A 252 -18.15 -19.46 45.06
CA ALA A 252 -17.67 -18.11 45.30
C ALA A 252 -17.56 -17.80 46.81
N PRO A 253 -16.56 -17.00 47.24
CA PRO A 253 -16.43 -16.58 48.63
C PRO A 253 -17.61 -15.69 49.04
N LYS A 254 -18.15 -15.95 50.24
CA LYS A 254 -19.21 -15.13 50.86
C LYS A 254 -18.71 -13.70 51.09
N PRO A 255 -19.54 -12.67 50.88
CA PRO A 255 -19.17 -11.31 51.25
C PRO A 255 -19.00 -11.21 52.77
N ALA A 256 -17.92 -10.53 53.17
CA ALA A 256 -17.65 -10.21 54.58
C ALA A 256 -18.77 -9.30 55.11
N GLU A 257 -19.37 -9.70 56.23
CA GLU A 257 -20.26 -8.85 57.01
C GLU A 257 -19.43 -7.70 57.59
N ASN A 258 -19.61 -6.50 57.04
CA ASN A 258 -19.12 -5.27 57.63
C ASN A 258 -19.93 -4.99 58.91
N LEU A 259 -19.39 -5.46 60.04
CA LEU A 259 -19.72 -4.97 61.36
C LEU A 259 -19.17 -3.55 61.51
N TRP A 260 -20.04 -2.56 61.34
CA TRP A 260 -19.87 -1.22 61.90
C TRP A 260 -21.02 -0.98 62.88
N PHE A 261 -20.72 -1.11 64.17
CA PHE A 261 -21.31 -0.38 65.29
C PHE A 261 -20.19 -0.09 66.29
#